data_AF-A0A3E4JJ87-F1
#
_entry.id   AF-A0A3E4JJ87-F1
#
_cell.length_a   1.000
_cell.length_b   1.000
_cell.length_c   1.000
_cell.angle_alpha   90.00
_cell.angle_beta   90.00
_cell.angle_gamma   90.00
#
_symmetry.space_group_name_H-M   'P 1'
#
loop_
_entity.id
_entity.type
_entity.pdbx_description
1 polymer ?
#
loop_
_entity_poly.entity_id
_entity_poly.type
_entity_poly.pdbx_seq_one_letter_code
_entity_poly.pdbx_strand_id
1 'polypeptide(L)'
;MIDFIPVSEYAHYFDVTVLCMVLTAVWQCHTGSVLKKETVSLNAMWGVLFTLILILYMGLRPVSVYFGDTVNYAKGFYTAANSRDPFSWQWEGEWLFYNLMQWFARYSDIHTFFLLCATVYIGSLWLAMQRIFKGYYYIPFLVILSMFTFWSYGVNGIRNGMGASLFILAMTYVNRPPVMIGLCVLAAGIHKSIYLMVGAGTLTWFIKNSYWYLAGWMACVGVSYAIGGRIQAYLAATNLMGGDDRFSGYLTGDNMVGEIVQMSMTFRWDFLLYSAMGVAVGYYFIFRRNFKDEYYHWIYNTFLVTNAFWVLVIRAAYSNRFAQISWFIMPVVLIYPFMKERFWVNHEKMLGYALLTFYAFTFYFNIWK
;
A
#
# COMPACT_ATOMS: atom_id res chain seq x y z
N MET A 1 -0.93 -23.64 -11.12
CA MET A 1 0.23 -22.76 -11.30
C MET A 1 0.20 -22.23 -12.73
N ILE A 2 0.59 -20.97 -12.94
CA ILE A 2 0.81 -20.39 -14.27
C ILE A 2 2.33 -20.39 -14.47
N ASP A 3 2.87 -21.26 -15.32
CA ASP A 3 4.31 -21.47 -15.48
C ASP A 3 4.81 -21.29 -16.92
N PHE A 4 3.90 -21.06 -17.86
CA PHE A 4 4.21 -20.78 -19.26
C PHE A 4 4.76 -19.35 -19.51
N ILE A 5 4.76 -18.48 -18.50
CA ILE A 5 5.32 -17.13 -18.56
C ILE A 5 6.71 -17.14 -17.89
N PRO A 6 7.77 -16.61 -18.52
CA PRO A 6 9.06 -16.51 -17.87
C PRO A 6 8.99 -15.66 -16.60
N VAL A 7 9.60 -16.13 -15.52
CA VAL A 7 9.47 -15.51 -14.18
C VAL A 7 9.91 -14.05 -14.12
N SER A 8 10.85 -13.65 -14.98
CA SER A 8 11.33 -12.27 -15.11
C SER A 8 10.28 -11.32 -15.69
N GLU A 9 9.38 -11.83 -16.54
CA GLU A 9 8.44 -11.02 -17.31
C GLU A 9 7.14 -10.71 -16.56
N TYR A 10 6.91 -11.34 -15.41
CA TYR A 10 5.66 -11.21 -14.68
C TYR A 10 5.34 -9.77 -14.26
N ALA A 11 6.33 -9.09 -13.68
CA ALA A 11 6.18 -7.70 -13.27
C ALA A 11 6.00 -6.80 -14.51
N HIS A 12 6.80 -7.03 -15.55
CA HIS A 12 6.74 -6.25 -16.78
C HIS A 12 5.38 -6.32 -17.47
N TYR A 13 4.80 -7.51 -17.62
CA TYR A 13 3.47 -7.68 -18.20
C TYR A 13 2.37 -7.00 -17.37
N PHE A 14 2.48 -7.05 -16.04
CA PHE A 14 1.59 -6.29 -15.17
C PHE A 14 1.73 -4.77 -15.42
N ASP A 15 2.96 -4.25 -15.39
CA ASP A 15 3.22 -2.81 -15.53
C ASP A 15 2.78 -2.26 -16.89
N VAL A 16 3.04 -2.99 -17.99
CA VAL A 16 2.58 -2.63 -19.34
C VAL A 16 1.05 -2.69 -19.45
N THR A 17 0.42 -3.70 -18.83
CA THR A 17 -1.05 -3.79 -18.82
C THR A 17 -1.67 -2.58 -18.10
N VAL A 18 -1.11 -2.21 -16.94
CA VAL A 18 -1.56 -1.03 -16.19
C VAL A 18 -1.30 0.26 -16.99
N LEU A 19 -0.17 0.39 -17.70
CA LEU A 19 0.07 1.51 -18.60
C LEU A 19 -1.04 1.63 -19.66
N CYS A 20 -1.38 0.54 -20.34
CA CYS A 20 -2.47 0.53 -21.33
C CYS A 20 -3.82 0.94 -20.72
N MET A 21 -4.12 0.49 -19.51
CA MET A 21 -5.34 0.87 -18.78
C MET A 21 -5.34 2.35 -18.42
N VAL A 22 -4.21 2.90 -17.95
CA VAL A 22 -4.04 4.33 -17.65
C VAL A 22 -4.22 5.17 -18.91
N LEU A 23 -3.57 4.82 -20.02
CA LEU A 23 -3.70 5.54 -21.28
C LEU A 23 -5.14 5.52 -21.81
N THR A 24 -5.82 4.39 -21.65
CA THR A 24 -7.26 4.27 -21.99
C THR A 24 -8.11 5.19 -21.12
N ALA A 25 -7.88 5.21 -19.80
CA ALA A 25 -8.58 6.10 -18.88
C ALA A 25 -8.32 7.58 -19.18
N VAL A 26 -7.08 7.95 -19.54
CA VAL A 26 -6.71 9.30 -19.96
C VAL A 26 -7.42 9.68 -21.26
N TRP A 27 -7.45 8.80 -22.26
CA TRP A 27 -8.23 9.04 -23.47
C TRP A 27 -9.72 9.24 -23.18
N GLN A 28 -10.31 8.42 -22.31
CA GLN A 28 -11.70 8.59 -21.85
C GLN A 28 -11.92 9.94 -21.14
N CYS A 29 -10.93 10.41 -20.36
CA CYS A 29 -10.94 11.71 -19.70
C CYS A 29 -10.95 12.86 -20.72
N HIS A 30 -10.09 12.80 -21.74
CA HIS A 30 -9.97 13.84 -22.75
C HIS A 30 -11.17 13.92 -23.71
N THR A 31 -11.84 12.80 -23.95
CA THR A 31 -13.10 12.74 -24.71
C THR A 31 -14.34 13.06 -23.87
N GLY A 32 -14.19 13.29 -22.56
CA GLY A 32 -15.29 13.55 -21.64
C GLY A 32 -16.22 12.35 -21.43
N SER A 33 -15.77 11.13 -21.75
CA SER A 33 -16.55 9.91 -21.61
C SER A 33 -16.37 9.22 -20.26
N VAL A 34 -15.25 9.44 -19.56
CA VAL A 34 -14.85 8.68 -18.36
C VAL A 34 -15.91 8.63 -17.23
N LEU A 35 -16.72 9.69 -17.08
CA LEU A 35 -17.78 9.77 -16.05
C LEU A 35 -19.20 9.56 -16.61
N LYS A 36 -19.35 9.27 -17.91
CA LYS A 36 -20.65 8.94 -18.52
C LYS A 36 -21.11 7.56 -18.04
N LYS A 37 -22.41 7.41 -17.81
CA LYS A 37 -23.02 6.21 -17.21
C LYS A 37 -22.63 4.91 -17.93
N GLU A 38 -22.66 4.91 -19.26
CA GLU A 38 -22.30 3.76 -20.10
C GLU A 38 -20.83 3.35 -19.90
N THR A 39 -19.91 4.32 -20.01
CA THR A 39 -18.48 4.10 -19.80
C THR A 39 -18.18 3.65 -18.37
N VAL A 40 -18.84 4.25 -17.38
CA VAL A 40 -18.70 3.87 -15.95
C VAL A 40 -19.15 2.42 -15.73
N SER A 41 -20.27 2.02 -16.32
CA SER A 41 -20.77 0.64 -16.21
C SER A 41 -19.83 -0.37 -16.87
N LEU A 42 -19.33 -0.05 -18.06
CA LEU A 42 -18.35 -0.89 -18.77
C LEU A 42 -17.04 -0.98 -17.99
N ASN A 43 -16.51 0.15 -17.53
CA ASN A 43 -15.29 0.21 -16.73
C ASN A 43 -15.45 -0.57 -15.41
N ALA A 44 -16.60 -0.50 -14.75
CA ALA A 44 -16.88 -1.30 -13.57
C ALA A 44 -16.84 -2.81 -13.89
N MET A 45 -17.53 -3.26 -14.93
CA MET A 45 -17.51 -4.67 -15.36
C MET A 45 -16.08 -5.15 -15.66
N TRP A 46 -15.33 -4.40 -16.48
CA TRP A 46 -13.93 -4.70 -16.79
C TRP A 46 -13.06 -4.67 -15.53
N GLY A 47 -13.33 -3.76 -14.60
CA GLY A 47 -12.66 -3.70 -13.31
C GLY A 47 -12.83 -4.96 -12.47
N VAL A 48 -14.04 -5.56 -12.45
CA VAL A 48 -14.26 -6.85 -11.78
C VAL A 48 -13.46 -7.96 -12.46
N LEU A 49 -13.58 -8.07 -13.78
CA LEU A 49 -12.90 -9.11 -14.55
C LEU A 49 -11.37 -9.01 -14.38
N PHE A 50 -10.81 -7.81 -14.52
CA PHE A 50 -9.39 -7.57 -14.33
C PHE A 50 -8.95 -7.90 -12.89
N THR A 51 -9.76 -7.57 -11.89
CA THR A 51 -9.46 -7.93 -10.48
C THR A 51 -9.33 -9.44 -10.29
N LEU A 52 -10.26 -10.22 -10.86
CA LEU A 52 -10.23 -11.68 -10.79
C LEU A 52 -9.01 -12.24 -11.53
N ILE A 53 -8.73 -11.74 -12.73
CA ILE A 53 -7.54 -12.15 -13.51
C ILE A 53 -6.28 -11.82 -12.73
N LEU A 54 -6.17 -10.64 -12.14
CA LEU A 54 -4.98 -10.21 -11.40
C LEU A 54 -4.77 -11.05 -10.13
N ILE A 55 -5.84 -11.40 -9.40
CA ILE A 55 -5.77 -12.30 -8.24
C ILE A 55 -5.23 -13.67 -8.66
N LEU A 56 -5.75 -14.24 -9.75
CA LEU A 56 -5.29 -15.52 -10.28
C LEU A 56 -3.84 -15.43 -10.78
N TYR A 57 -3.52 -14.39 -11.54
CA TYR A 57 -2.20 -14.13 -12.11
C TYR A 57 -1.12 -14.02 -11.03
N MET A 58 -1.40 -13.23 -9.99
CA MET A 58 -0.48 -13.03 -8.88
C MET A 58 -0.45 -14.25 -7.96
N GLY A 59 -1.60 -14.84 -7.61
CA GLY A 59 -1.70 -15.95 -6.66
C GLY A 59 -1.14 -17.28 -7.19
N LEU A 60 -1.33 -17.55 -8.48
CA LEU A 60 -0.91 -18.80 -9.11
C LEU A 60 0.46 -18.72 -9.79
N ARG A 61 1.18 -17.59 -9.65
CA ARG A 61 2.56 -17.43 -10.14
C ARG A 61 3.50 -18.49 -9.54
N PRO A 62 4.64 -18.79 -10.19
CA PRO A 62 5.61 -19.74 -9.68
C PRO A 62 6.36 -19.18 -8.47
N VAL A 63 6.94 -20.06 -7.64
CA VAL A 63 7.84 -19.66 -6.54
C VAL A 63 9.19 -19.29 -7.15
N SER A 64 9.62 -18.04 -6.97
CA SER A 64 10.87 -17.56 -7.57
C SER A 64 11.49 -16.42 -6.78
N VAL A 65 12.83 -16.31 -6.83
CA VAL A 65 13.61 -15.23 -6.20
C VAL A 65 13.35 -13.87 -6.86
N TYR A 66 12.89 -13.87 -8.12
CA TYR A 66 12.42 -12.66 -8.81
C TYR A 66 11.27 -11.96 -8.08
N PHE A 67 10.57 -12.67 -7.20
CA PHE A 67 9.48 -12.17 -6.39
C PHE A 67 9.90 -11.80 -4.95
N GLY A 68 11.19 -11.57 -4.71
CA GLY A 68 11.73 -11.15 -3.42
C GLY A 68 11.44 -12.17 -2.32
N ASP A 69 10.81 -11.75 -1.22
CA ASP A 69 10.55 -12.60 -0.06
C ASP A 69 9.57 -13.78 -0.33
N THR A 70 8.99 -13.92 -1.53
CA THR A 70 8.21 -15.12 -1.92
C THR A 70 8.93 -16.42 -1.57
N VAL A 71 10.24 -16.51 -1.82
CA VAL A 71 11.02 -17.72 -1.52
C VAL A 71 11.13 -17.98 -0.01
N ASN A 72 11.16 -16.93 0.80
CA ASN A 72 11.19 -17.03 2.26
C ASN A 72 9.85 -17.52 2.80
N TYR A 73 8.74 -17.01 2.26
CA TYR A 73 7.40 -17.52 2.58
C TYR A 73 7.24 -18.99 2.15
N ALA A 74 7.73 -19.34 0.96
CA ALA A 74 7.70 -20.71 0.47
C ALA A 74 8.51 -21.67 1.35
N LYS A 75 9.72 -21.26 1.75
CA LYS A 75 10.55 -22.03 2.69
C LYS A 75 9.80 -22.27 4.01
N GLY A 76 9.17 -21.23 4.58
CA GLY A 76 8.37 -21.36 5.79
C GLY A 76 7.19 -22.32 5.61
N PHE A 77 6.48 -22.21 4.49
CA PHE A 77 5.37 -23.09 4.13
C PHE A 77 5.80 -24.55 4.03
N TYR A 78 6.85 -24.87 3.27
CA TYR A 78 7.31 -26.25 3.11
C TYR A 78 7.91 -26.83 4.38
N THR A 79 8.53 -25.99 5.22
CA THR A 79 8.98 -26.41 6.56
C THR A 79 7.80 -26.86 7.42
N ALA A 80 6.69 -26.09 7.41
CA ALA A 80 5.47 -26.47 8.10
C ALA A 80 4.80 -27.70 7.50
N ALA A 81 4.75 -27.82 6.17
CA ALA A 81 4.16 -28.96 5.47
C ALA A 81 4.88 -30.29 5.78
N ASN A 82 6.21 -30.23 5.94
CA ASN A 82 7.05 -31.37 6.27
C ASN A 82 7.15 -31.65 7.78
N SER A 83 6.59 -30.79 8.64
CA SER A 83 6.60 -31.00 10.08
C SER A 83 5.71 -32.18 10.48
N ARG A 84 6.17 -32.95 11.47
CA ARG A 84 5.39 -34.04 12.09
C ARG A 84 4.50 -33.53 13.22
N ASP A 85 4.72 -32.29 13.68
CA ASP A 85 3.94 -31.71 14.76
C ASP A 85 2.50 -31.45 14.30
N PRO A 86 1.50 -31.72 15.16
CA PRO A 86 0.13 -31.36 14.84
C PRO A 86 0.01 -29.84 14.74
N PHE A 87 -0.84 -29.38 13.81
CA PHE A 87 -1.21 -27.97 13.73
C PHE A 87 -1.79 -27.52 15.09
N SER A 88 -1.21 -26.47 15.65
CA SER A 88 -1.69 -25.84 16.88
C SER A 88 -1.80 -24.34 16.66
N TRP A 89 -2.92 -23.76 17.11
CA TRP A 89 -3.17 -22.34 16.93
C TRP A 89 -2.30 -21.52 17.88
N GLN A 90 -1.46 -20.63 17.34
CA GLN A 90 -0.54 -19.78 18.12
C GLN A 90 -1.01 -18.32 18.12
N TRP A 91 -1.02 -17.66 19.29
CA TRP A 91 -1.46 -16.25 19.40
C TRP A 91 -0.31 -15.25 19.40
N GLU A 92 0.93 -15.72 19.36
CA GLU A 92 2.12 -14.87 19.39
C GLU A 92 2.45 -14.27 18.02
N GLY A 93 3.01 -13.05 18.03
CA GLY A 93 3.47 -12.37 16.84
C GLY A 93 2.36 -12.10 15.80
N GLU A 94 2.65 -12.38 14.54
CA GLU A 94 1.71 -12.21 13.42
C GLU A 94 0.83 -13.45 13.28
N TRP A 95 0.09 -13.70 14.35
CA TRP A 95 -0.66 -14.93 14.58
C TRP A 95 -1.53 -15.31 13.39
N LEU A 96 -2.27 -14.37 12.79
CA LEU A 96 -3.23 -14.71 11.74
C LEU A 96 -2.52 -15.21 10.48
N PHE A 97 -1.44 -14.53 10.06
CA PHE A 97 -0.72 -14.92 8.86
C PHE A 97 -0.07 -16.29 9.02
N TYR A 98 0.63 -16.52 10.13
CA TYR A 98 1.36 -17.78 10.35
C TYR A 98 0.41 -18.96 10.58
N ASN A 99 -0.71 -18.78 11.29
CA ASN A 99 -1.71 -19.84 11.43
C ASN A 99 -2.35 -20.20 10.09
N LEU A 100 -2.69 -19.20 9.25
CA LEU A 100 -3.19 -19.46 7.89
C LEU A 100 -2.15 -20.23 7.07
N MET A 101 -0.89 -19.80 7.08
CA MET A 101 0.19 -20.49 6.37
C MET A 101 0.33 -21.95 6.80
N GLN A 102 0.36 -22.22 8.11
CA GLN A 102 0.46 -23.58 8.64
C GLN A 102 -0.77 -24.43 8.32
N TRP A 103 -1.98 -23.85 8.38
CA TRP A 103 -3.21 -24.54 8.01
C TRP A 103 -3.18 -24.97 6.54
N PHE A 104 -2.81 -24.07 5.62
CA PHE A 104 -2.69 -24.40 4.21
C PHE A 104 -1.54 -25.38 3.95
N ALA A 105 -0.42 -25.27 4.67
CA ALA A 105 0.68 -26.22 4.56
C ALA A 105 0.29 -27.65 4.97
N ARG A 106 -0.67 -27.79 5.89
CA ARG A 106 -1.16 -29.09 6.33
C ARG A 106 -2.22 -29.68 5.41
N TYR A 107 -3.11 -28.85 4.87
CA TYR A 107 -4.35 -29.31 4.22
C TYR A 107 -4.45 -28.94 2.73
N SER A 108 -3.46 -28.23 2.18
CA SER A 108 -3.50 -27.69 0.82
C SER A 108 -2.07 -27.49 0.28
N ASP A 109 -1.91 -26.60 -0.69
CA ASP A 109 -0.65 -26.30 -1.36
C ASP A 109 -0.31 -24.80 -1.30
N ILE A 110 0.93 -24.50 -1.67
CA ILE A 110 1.48 -23.15 -1.60
C ILE A 110 0.78 -22.15 -2.53
N HIS A 111 0.32 -22.58 -3.71
CA HIS A 111 -0.33 -21.69 -4.67
C HIS A 111 -1.74 -21.35 -4.20
N THR A 112 -2.45 -22.28 -3.56
CA THR A 112 -3.73 -21.97 -2.92
C THR A 112 -3.53 -20.98 -1.75
N PHE A 113 -2.45 -21.13 -0.96
CA PHE A 113 -2.11 -20.13 0.06
C PHE A 113 -1.77 -18.75 -0.52
N PHE A 114 -0.98 -18.69 -1.59
CA PHE A 114 -0.68 -17.42 -2.27
C PHE A 114 -1.90 -16.81 -2.96
N LEU A 115 -2.83 -17.63 -3.45
CA LEU A 115 -4.11 -17.18 -3.99
C LEU A 115 -4.97 -16.54 -2.89
N LEU A 116 -5.01 -17.11 -1.68
CA LEU A 116 -5.63 -16.46 -0.52
C LEU A 116 -4.96 -15.11 -0.22
N CYS A 117 -3.63 -15.07 -0.20
CA CYS A 117 -2.88 -13.84 0.05
C CYS A 117 -3.21 -12.75 -0.97
N ALA A 118 -3.21 -13.09 -2.27
CA ALA A 118 -3.56 -12.19 -3.36
C ALA A 118 -5.02 -11.73 -3.28
N THR A 119 -5.94 -12.63 -2.89
CA THR A 119 -7.36 -12.32 -2.70
C THR A 119 -7.57 -11.31 -1.57
N VAL A 120 -6.92 -11.50 -0.42
CA VAL A 120 -6.97 -10.55 0.69
C VAL A 120 -6.36 -9.21 0.29
N TYR A 121 -5.20 -9.23 -0.38
CA TYR A 121 -4.50 -8.02 -0.81
C TYR A 121 -5.33 -7.19 -1.82
N ILE A 122 -5.65 -7.77 -2.97
CA ILE A 122 -6.29 -7.07 -4.09
C ILE A 122 -7.79 -6.92 -3.84
N GLY A 123 -8.44 -7.97 -3.35
CA GLY A 123 -9.89 -7.97 -3.09
C GLY A 123 -10.29 -6.94 -2.05
N SER A 124 -9.50 -6.76 -0.98
CA SER A 124 -9.79 -5.72 0.02
C SER A 124 -9.69 -4.31 -0.55
N LEU A 125 -8.70 -4.04 -1.42
CA LEU A 125 -8.55 -2.74 -2.08
C LEU A 125 -9.69 -2.47 -3.06
N TRP A 126 -10.05 -3.48 -3.87
CA TRP A 126 -11.17 -3.41 -4.79
C TRP A 126 -12.49 -3.13 -4.05
N LEU A 127 -12.78 -3.90 -2.98
CA LEU A 127 -13.96 -3.68 -2.13
C LEU A 127 -13.94 -2.30 -1.48
N ALA A 128 -12.78 -1.83 -1.00
CA ALA A 128 -12.66 -0.49 -0.42
C ALA A 128 -13.04 0.59 -1.44
N MET A 129 -12.54 0.49 -2.68
CA MET A 129 -12.88 1.45 -3.73
C MET A 129 -14.36 1.38 -4.11
N GLN A 130 -14.94 0.18 -4.20
CA GLN A 130 -16.38 0.01 -4.42
C GLN A 130 -17.21 0.65 -3.30
N ARG A 131 -16.80 0.52 -2.05
CA ARG A 131 -17.51 1.11 -0.91
C ARG A 131 -17.44 2.63 -0.90
N ILE A 132 -16.27 3.19 -1.22
CA ILE A 132 -16.07 4.65 -1.20
C ILE A 132 -16.71 5.32 -2.42
N PHE A 133 -16.57 4.74 -3.63
CA PHE A 133 -16.90 5.39 -4.90
C PHE A 133 -18.05 4.73 -5.67
N LYS A 134 -18.64 3.65 -5.15
CA LYS A 134 -19.78 2.92 -5.78
C LYS A 134 -19.44 2.53 -7.21
N GLY A 135 -20.34 2.75 -8.17
CA GLY A 135 -20.11 2.42 -9.59
C GLY A 135 -18.89 3.11 -10.23
N TYR A 136 -18.36 4.18 -9.63
CA TYR A 136 -17.22 4.94 -10.16
C TYR A 136 -15.86 4.42 -9.65
N TYR A 137 -15.83 3.27 -8.96
CA TYR A 137 -14.62 2.75 -8.30
C TYR A 137 -13.45 2.41 -9.23
N TYR A 138 -13.71 2.17 -10.52
CA TYR A 138 -12.69 1.67 -11.44
C TYR A 138 -11.49 2.62 -11.54
N ILE A 139 -11.73 3.93 -11.68
CA ILE A 139 -10.65 4.91 -11.79
C ILE A 139 -9.83 5.01 -10.48
N PRO A 140 -10.44 5.15 -9.29
CA PRO A 140 -9.74 5.02 -8.00
C PRO A 140 -8.93 3.73 -7.85
N PHE A 141 -9.51 2.60 -8.25
CA PHE A 141 -8.83 1.31 -8.17
C PHE A 141 -7.64 1.26 -9.13
N LEU A 142 -7.78 1.79 -10.34
CA LEU A 142 -6.68 1.94 -11.29
C LEU A 142 -5.55 2.78 -10.70
N VAL A 143 -5.84 3.88 -9.99
CA VAL A 143 -4.80 4.67 -9.30
C VAL A 143 -4.03 3.83 -8.28
N ILE A 144 -4.69 2.92 -7.55
CA ILE A 144 -4.01 2.00 -6.62
C ILE A 144 -3.09 1.03 -7.39
N LEU A 145 -3.59 0.43 -8.48
CA LEU A 145 -2.80 -0.47 -9.35
C LEU A 145 -1.60 0.24 -9.98
N SER A 146 -1.76 1.54 -10.25
CA SER A 146 -0.77 2.43 -10.82
C SER A 146 0.33 2.87 -9.84
N MET A 147 0.28 2.48 -8.56
CA MET A 147 1.35 2.80 -7.60
C MET A 147 2.57 1.90 -7.82
N PHE A 148 3.77 2.48 -7.84
CA PHE A 148 4.98 1.75 -8.27
C PHE A 148 5.32 0.52 -7.43
N THR A 149 4.88 0.50 -6.17
CA THR A 149 5.10 -0.62 -5.25
C THR A 149 3.99 -1.66 -5.27
N PHE A 150 2.90 -1.45 -6.02
CA PHE A 150 1.71 -2.29 -5.98
C PHE A 150 2.04 -3.77 -6.21
N TRP A 151 2.80 -4.08 -7.26
CA TRP A 151 3.22 -5.45 -7.58
C TRP A 151 4.09 -6.04 -6.46
N SER A 152 5.09 -5.27 -6.01
CA SER A 152 6.02 -5.68 -4.97
C SER A 152 5.31 -6.03 -3.66
N TYR A 153 4.22 -5.34 -3.30
CA TYR A 153 3.43 -5.67 -2.11
C TYR A 153 2.66 -6.98 -2.21
N GLY A 154 2.32 -7.39 -3.43
CA GLY A 154 1.64 -8.66 -3.68
C GLY A 154 2.56 -9.88 -3.71
N VAL A 155 3.87 -9.68 -3.91
CA VAL A 155 4.81 -10.79 -4.11
C VAL A 155 6.00 -10.80 -3.15
N ASN A 156 6.53 -9.64 -2.80
CA ASN A 156 7.63 -9.49 -1.86
C ASN A 156 7.08 -9.11 -0.47
N GLY A 157 6.36 -8.00 -0.38
CA GLY A 157 5.76 -7.51 0.87
C GLY A 157 4.45 -8.18 1.27
N ILE A 158 4.23 -9.48 0.99
CA ILE A 158 2.91 -10.15 1.06
C ILE A 158 2.12 -9.82 2.33
N ARG A 159 2.74 -10.00 3.51
CA ARG A 159 2.11 -9.68 4.80
C ARG A 159 1.70 -8.22 4.92
N ASN A 160 2.59 -7.31 4.51
CA ASN A 160 2.32 -5.88 4.55
C ASN A 160 1.21 -5.48 3.58
N GLY A 161 1.23 -6.05 2.35
CA GLY A 161 0.16 -5.89 1.37
C GLY A 161 -1.19 -6.33 1.93
N MET A 162 -1.28 -7.57 2.41
CA MET A 162 -2.51 -8.11 2.99
C MET A 162 -3.02 -7.26 4.16
N GLY A 163 -2.16 -6.95 5.14
CA GLY A 163 -2.53 -6.17 6.32
C GLY A 163 -3.00 -4.76 5.96
N ALA A 164 -2.24 -4.05 5.13
CA ALA A 164 -2.55 -2.65 4.80
C ALA A 164 -3.81 -2.53 3.94
N SER A 165 -4.03 -3.46 3.00
CA SER A 165 -5.26 -3.51 2.21
C SER A 165 -6.49 -3.80 3.06
N LEU A 166 -6.37 -4.71 4.03
CA LEU A 166 -7.45 -5.01 4.96
C LEU A 166 -7.73 -3.82 5.90
N PHE A 167 -6.69 -3.11 6.34
CA PHE A 167 -6.83 -1.85 7.06
C PHE A 167 -7.55 -0.78 6.23
N ILE A 168 -7.17 -0.57 4.97
CA ILE A 168 -7.86 0.38 4.09
C ILE A 168 -9.35 0.02 3.94
N LEU A 169 -9.67 -1.27 3.79
CA LEU A 169 -11.06 -1.73 3.80
C LEU A 169 -11.75 -1.43 5.14
N ALA A 170 -11.07 -1.66 6.27
CA ALA A 170 -11.60 -1.36 7.60
C ALA A 170 -12.01 0.11 7.74
N MET A 171 -11.19 1.04 7.26
CA MET A 171 -11.46 2.48 7.31
C MET A 171 -12.75 2.86 6.59
N THR A 172 -13.17 2.11 5.56
CA THR A 172 -14.46 2.33 4.87
C THR A 172 -15.70 1.96 5.71
N TYR A 173 -15.50 1.34 6.88
CA TYR A 173 -16.54 1.00 7.86
C TYR A 173 -16.59 2.00 9.03
N VAL A 174 -16.15 3.24 8.80
CA VAL A 174 -16.28 4.39 9.73
C VAL A 174 -17.64 4.45 10.45
N ASN A 175 -18.73 4.17 9.74
CA ASN A 175 -20.11 4.20 10.28
C ASN A 175 -20.57 2.87 10.91
N ARG A 176 -19.70 1.86 11.01
CA ARG A 176 -19.94 0.55 11.63
C ARG A 176 -18.73 0.14 12.47
N PRO A 177 -18.52 0.76 13.64
CA PRO A 177 -17.30 0.56 14.44
C PRO A 177 -16.97 -0.90 14.76
N PRO A 178 -17.92 -1.80 15.08
CA PRO A 178 -17.58 -3.20 15.33
C PRO A 178 -16.91 -3.90 14.14
N VAL A 179 -17.38 -3.62 12.92
CA VAL A 179 -16.79 -4.18 11.69
C VAL A 179 -15.42 -3.56 11.42
N MET A 180 -15.30 -2.24 11.57
CA MET A 180 -14.03 -1.53 11.44
C MET A 180 -12.97 -2.08 12.41
N ILE A 181 -13.32 -2.19 13.69
CA ILE A 181 -12.42 -2.70 14.74
C ILE A 181 -12.05 -4.15 14.46
N GLY A 182 -13.03 -5.01 14.12
CA GLY A 182 -12.77 -6.40 13.77
C GLY A 182 -11.78 -6.55 12.60
N LEU A 183 -11.98 -5.78 11.53
CA LEU A 183 -11.05 -5.77 10.38
C LEU A 183 -9.67 -5.22 10.75
N CYS A 184 -9.59 -4.18 11.59
CA CYS A 184 -8.32 -3.67 12.11
C CYS A 184 -7.57 -4.73 12.94
N VAL A 185 -8.26 -5.49 13.78
CA VAL A 185 -7.68 -6.60 14.57
C VAL A 185 -7.15 -7.71 13.66
N LEU A 186 -7.92 -8.09 12.64
CA LEU A 186 -7.47 -9.07 11.65
C LEU A 186 -6.23 -8.55 10.88
N ALA A 187 -6.24 -7.29 10.44
CA ALA A 187 -5.11 -6.68 9.75
C ALA A 187 -3.85 -6.63 10.63
N ALA A 188 -4.01 -6.26 11.90
CA ALA A 188 -3.00 -6.33 12.95
C ALA A 188 -2.44 -7.74 13.18
N GLY A 189 -3.30 -8.77 13.08
CA GLY A 189 -2.89 -10.17 13.17
C GLY A 189 -2.08 -10.65 11.97
N ILE A 190 -2.17 -9.99 10.82
CA ILE A 190 -1.42 -10.34 9.61
C ILE A 190 -0.01 -9.74 9.64
N HIS A 191 0.13 -8.48 10.05
CA HIS A 191 1.43 -7.81 10.05
C HIS A 191 1.52 -6.71 11.12
N LYS A 192 2.65 -6.64 11.83
CA LYS A 192 2.84 -5.67 12.92
C LYS A 192 2.87 -4.20 12.47
N SER A 193 3.24 -3.90 11.22
CA SER A 193 3.27 -2.52 10.71
C SER A 193 1.91 -1.82 10.80
N ILE A 194 0.83 -2.60 10.82
CA ILE A 194 -0.55 -2.11 10.89
C ILE A 194 -0.85 -1.44 12.23
N TYR A 195 -0.11 -1.74 13.30
CA TYR A 195 -0.27 -1.04 14.58
C TYR A 195 -0.04 0.46 14.44
N LEU A 196 0.95 0.86 13.64
CA LEU A 196 1.21 2.28 13.37
C LEU A 196 0.06 2.91 12.55
N MET A 197 -0.51 2.19 11.58
CA MET A 197 -1.65 2.67 10.80
C MET A 197 -2.90 2.83 11.66
N VAL A 198 -3.19 1.86 12.54
CA VAL A 198 -4.31 1.90 13.48
C VAL A 198 -4.12 3.02 14.50
N GLY A 199 -2.91 3.17 15.05
CA GLY A 199 -2.59 4.25 15.98
C GLY A 199 -2.75 5.63 15.32
N ALA A 200 -2.24 5.79 14.09
CA ALA A 200 -2.41 7.02 13.32
C ALA A 200 -3.89 7.31 13.01
N GLY A 201 -4.65 6.31 12.55
CA GLY A 201 -6.09 6.45 12.28
C GLY A 201 -6.89 6.78 13.54
N THR A 202 -6.51 6.22 14.69
CA THR A 202 -7.15 6.53 15.98
C THR A 202 -6.83 7.96 16.42
N LEU A 203 -5.57 8.38 16.35
CA LEU A 203 -5.14 9.74 16.69
C LEU A 203 -5.91 10.79 15.87
N THR A 204 -6.00 10.56 14.57
CA THR A 204 -6.59 11.51 13.61
C THR A 204 -8.12 11.51 13.64
N TRP A 205 -8.73 10.47 14.21
CA TRP A 205 -10.16 10.45 14.50
C TRP A 205 -10.53 11.52 15.55
N PHE A 206 -9.68 11.66 16.58
CA PHE A 206 -9.93 12.58 17.69
C PHE A 206 -9.44 14.00 17.40
N ILE A 207 -8.23 14.13 16.85
CA ILE A 207 -7.65 15.43 16.50
C ILE A 207 -7.85 15.63 15.00
N LYS A 208 -8.89 16.38 14.62
CA LYS A 208 -9.33 16.49 13.21
C LYS A 208 -8.58 17.54 12.38
N ASN A 209 -7.91 18.50 13.01
CA ASN A 209 -7.35 19.65 12.30
C ASN A 209 -6.12 19.28 11.46
N SER A 210 -6.29 19.27 10.12
CA SER A 210 -5.25 18.93 9.14
C SER A 210 -4.02 19.84 9.17
N TYR A 211 -4.15 21.08 9.66
CA TYR A 211 -3.04 22.02 9.73
C TYR A 211 -1.91 21.49 10.62
N TRP A 212 -2.24 20.93 11.80
CA TRP A 212 -1.25 20.42 12.74
C TRP A 212 -0.47 19.24 12.18
N TYR A 213 -1.13 18.34 11.46
CA TYR A 213 -0.47 17.20 10.82
C TYR A 213 0.43 17.64 9.67
N LEU A 214 0.00 18.62 8.88
CA LEU A 214 0.80 19.15 7.79
C LEU A 214 2.05 19.87 8.34
N ALA A 215 1.87 20.70 9.36
CA ALA A 215 2.98 21.37 10.05
C ALA A 215 3.93 20.34 10.69
N GLY A 216 3.39 19.30 11.34
CA GLY A 216 4.16 18.20 11.92
C GLY A 216 4.96 17.43 10.88
N TRP A 217 4.37 17.17 9.71
CA TRP A 217 5.07 16.55 8.58
C TRP A 217 6.24 17.41 8.09
N MET A 218 6.00 18.70 7.86
CA MET A 218 7.05 19.66 7.45
C MET A 218 8.17 19.72 8.49
N ALA A 219 7.82 19.74 9.77
CA ALA A 219 8.79 19.69 10.87
C ALA A 219 9.61 18.40 10.85
N CYS A 220 8.98 17.24 10.61
CA CYS A 220 9.68 15.96 10.49
C CYS A 220 10.67 15.95 9.32
N VAL A 221 10.32 16.55 8.17
CA VAL A 221 11.26 16.72 7.04
C VAL A 221 12.48 17.53 7.47
N GLY A 222 12.27 18.69 8.08
CA GLY A 222 13.36 19.56 8.54
C GLY A 222 14.24 18.91 9.61
N VAL A 223 13.62 18.29 10.61
CA VAL A 223 14.29 17.57 11.71
C VAL A 223 15.09 16.38 11.17
N SER A 224 14.49 15.55 10.32
CA SER A 224 15.18 14.42 9.70
C SER A 224 16.36 14.87 8.85
N TYR A 225 16.21 15.95 8.09
CA TYR A 225 17.31 16.50 7.30
C TYR A 225 18.45 17.00 8.20
N ALA A 226 18.15 17.80 9.23
CA ALA A 226 19.14 18.44 10.10
C ALA A 226 19.85 17.48 11.07
N ILE A 227 19.12 16.55 11.70
CA ILE A 227 19.66 15.66 12.73
C ILE A 227 20.34 14.42 12.12
N GLY A 228 19.99 14.04 10.89
CA GLY A 228 20.60 12.91 10.20
C GLY A 228 20.26 11.55 10.83
N GLY A 229 21.18 10.58 10.72
CA GLY A 229 20.99 9.21 11.20
C GLY A 229 20.88 9.05 12.72
N ARG A 230 21.12 10.10 13.51
CA ARG A 230 21.03 10.04 14.99
C ARG A 230 19.62 9.68 15.47
N ILE A 231 18.59 10.07 14.72
CA ILE A 231 17.20 9.72 15.04
C ILE A 231 17.01 8.21 15.01
N GLN A 232 17.59 7.53 14.02
CA GLN A 232 17.48 6.06 13.89
C GLN A 232 18.25 5.35 14.99
N ALA A 233 19.45 5.82 15.30
CA ALA A 233 20.24 5.27 16.40
C ALA A 233 19.48 5.39 17.73
N TYR A 234 18.82 6.53 17.99
CA TYR A 234 18.01 6.71 19.19
C TYR A 234 16.76 5.81 19.20
N LEU A 235 16.05 5.69 18.07
CA LEU A 235 14.88 4.81 17.97
C LEU A 235 15.24 3.33 18.10
N ALA A 236 16.39 2.90 17.58
CA ALA A 236 16.90 1.55 17.77
C ALA A 236 17.26 1.28 19.25
N ALA A 237 17.83 2.27 19.94
CA ALA A 237 18.24 2.14 21.34
C ALA A 237 17.08 2.15 22.35
N THR A 238 15.95 2.76 22.01
CA THR A 238 14.88 3.04 22.99
C THR A 238 13.94 1.86 23.24
N ASN A 239 14.08 0.71 22.56
CA ASN A 239 13.17 -0.43 22.66
C ASN A 239 11.67 -0.03 22.57
N LEU A 240 11.38 1.11 21.93
CA LEU A 240 10.07 1.79 21.97
C LEU A 240 8.95 0.94 21.35
N MET A 241 9.33 -0.06 20.54
CA MET A 241 8.47 -1.04 19.90
C MET A 241 8.61 -2.45 20.51
N GLY A 242 8.93 -2.55 21.80
CA GLY A 242 8.84 -3.80 22.57
C GLY A 242 9.94 -4.83 22.30
N GLY A 243 11.18 -4.40 22.07
CA GLY A 243 12.32 -5.32 21.90
C GLY A 243 12.28 -6.19 20.64
N ASP A 244 11.58 -5.74 19.59
CA ASP A 244 11.54 -6.48 18.32
C ASP A 244 12.86 -6.33 17.56
N ASP A 245 13.71 -7.36 17.62
CA ASP A 245 15.00 -7.45 16.91
C ASP A 245 14.87 -7.15 15.40
N ARG A 246 13.69 -7.42 14.81
CA ARG A 246 13.42 -7.15 13.40
C ARG A 246 13.26 -5.65 13.12
N PHE A 247 12.64 -4.90 14.02
CA PHE A 247 12.48 -3.45 13.87
C PHE A 247 13.84 -2.76 13.96
N SER A 248 14.65 -3.14 14.95
CA SER A 248 16.03 -2.66 15.08
C SER A 248 16.85 -3.02 13.84
N GLY A 249 16.82 -4.28 13.41
CA GLY A 249 17.52 -4.74 12.20
C GLY A 249 17.10 -4.02 10.91
N TYR A 250 15.87 -3.50 10.83
CA TYR A 250 15.43 -2.66 9.70
C TYR A 250 15.98 -1.23 9.73
N LEU A 251 16.24 -0.71 10.93
CA LEU A 251 16.88 0.60 11.11
C LEU A 251 18.39 0.53 10.87
N THR A 252 19.06 -0.46 11.45
CA THR A 252 20.53 -0.60 11.47
C THR A 252 21.10 -1.33 10.26
N GLY A 253 20.35 -2.28 9.69
CA GLY A 253 20.84 -3.13 8.61
C GLY A 253 21.79 -4.24 9.07
N ASP A 254 21.74 -4.65 10.35
CA ASP A 254 22.69 -5.64 10.94
C ASP A 254 22.76 -6.99 10.19
N ASN A 255 21.75 -7.31 9.38
CA ASN A 255 21.68 -8.52 8.56
C ASN A 255 22.14 -8.32 7.10
N MET A 256 22.63 -7.14 6.74
CA MET A 256 23.11 -6.80 5.40
C MET A 256 24.66 -6.75 5.35
N VAL A 257 25.25 -7.20 4.24
CA VAL A 257 26.71 -7.24 4.04
C VAL A 257 27.13 -6.21 2.98
N GLY A 258 28.14 -5.37 3.26
CA GLY A 258 28.89 -4.58 2.27
C GLY A 258 28.44 -3.13 1.99
N GLU A 259 28.99 -2.52 0.93
CA GLU A 259 28.75 -1.12 0.45
C GLU A 259 27.26 -0.79 0.18
N ILE A 260 26.41 -1.80 0.00
CA ILE A 260 24.95 -1.67 -0.24
C ILE A 260 24.23 -1.06 0.99
N VAL A 261 24.76 -1.26 2.20
CA VAL A 261 24.23 -0.67 3.44
C VAL A 261 24.54 0.82 3.54
N GLN A 262 25.75 1.24 3.15
CA GLN A 262 26.14 2.65 3.19
C GLN A 262 25.39 3.49 2.14
N MET A 263 25.10 2.94 0.96
CA MET A 263 24.33 3.63 -0.07
C MET A 263 22.84 3.77 0.28
N SER A 264 22.26 2.79 1.00
CA SER A 264 20.85 2.82 1.40
C SER A 264 20.55 3.75 2.59
N MET A 265 21.56 4.08 3.40
CA MET A 265 21.44 5.01 4.54
C MET A 265 21.64 6.49 4.19
N THR A 266 21.30 6.86 2.95
CA THR A 266 21.30 8.26 2.48
C THR A 266 19.89 8.85 2.56
N PHE A 267 19.78 10.19 2.55
CA PHE A 267 18.46 10.83 2.54
C PHE A 267 17.78 10.60 1.17
N ARG A 268 16.69 9.84 1.17
CA ARG A 268 15.99 9.39 -0.05
C ARG A 268 15.07 10.47 -0.62
N TRP A 269 15.66 11.45 -1.31
CA TRP A 269 14.94 12.54 -1.97
C TRP A 269 13.92 12.05 -3.01
N ASP A 270 14.28 11.01 -3.75
CA ASP A 270 13.40 10.34 -4.70
C ASP A 270 12.10 9.85 -4.03
N PHE A 271 12.23 9.20 -2.88
CA PHE A 271 11.09 8.66 -2.14
C PHE A 271 10.31 9.76 -1.41
N LEU A 272 11.00 10.80 -0.93
CA LEU A 272 10.33 11.95 -0.33
C LEU A 272 9.48 12.65 -1.39
N LEU A 273 10.02 12.88 -2.58
CA LEU A 273 9.31 13.47 -3.71
C LEU A 273 8.06 12.65 -4.08
N TYR A 274 8.20 11.32 -4.15
CA TYR A 274 7.06 10.44 -4.39
C TYR A 274 5.95 10.62 -3.35
N SER A 275 6.29 10.56 -2.06
CA SER A 275 5.29 10.75 -0.99
C SER A 275 4.74 12.18 -0.90
N ALA A 276 5.54 13.18 -1.24
CA ALA A 276 5.15 14.58 -1.21
C ALA A 276 4.02 14.87 -2.19
N MET A 277 3.84 14.05 -3.24
CA MET A 277 2.68 14.12 -4.13
C MET A 277 1.35 13.99 -3.35
N GLY A 278 1.24 13.02 -2.43
CA GLY A 278 0.06 12.86 -1.58
C GLY A 278 -0.14 14.06 -0.64
N VAL A 279 0.95 14.58 -0.09
CA VAL A 279 0.93 15.78 0.78
C VAL A 279 0.42 17.00 0.01
N ALA A 280 0.96 17.23 -1.19
CA ALA A 280 0.63 18.36 -2.05
C ALA A 280 -0.83 18.32 -2.53
N VAL A 281 -1.34 17.15 -2.93
CA VAL A 281 -2.73 16.98 -3.34
C VAL A 281 -3.68 17.28 -2.18
N GLY A 282 -3.45 16.68 -1.01
CA GLY A 282 -4.30 16.97 0.15
C GLY A 282 -4.22 18.43 0.59
N TYR A 283 -3.03 19.04 0.57
CA TYR A 283 -2.88 20.47 0.86
C TYR A 283 -3.70 21.32 -0.10
N TYR A 284 -3.59 21.05 -1.40
CA TYR A 284 -4.31 21.78 -2.44
C TYR A 284 -5.83 21.70 -2.22
N PHE A 285 -6.39 20.51 -2.04
CA PHE A 285 -7.83 20.37 -1.93
C PHE A 285 -8.38 20.89 -0.60
N ILE A 286 -7.72 20.59 0.52
CA ILE A 286 -8.19 21.00 1.84
C ILE A 286 -8.07 22.52 2.03
N PHE A 287 -6.90 23.10 1.76
CA PHE A 287 -6.64 24.50 2.10
C PHE A 287 -6.88 25.47 0.94
N ARG A 288 -6.61 25.09 -0.32
CA ARG A 288 -6.78 25.98 -1.48
C ARG A 288 -8.15 25.86 -2.13
N ARG A 289 -8.74 24.66 -2.15
CA ARG A 289 -10.10 24.42 -2.67
C ARG A 289 -11.17 24.36 -1.58
N ASN A 290 -10.79 24.45 -0.30
CA ASN A 290 -11.73 24.41 0.82
C ASN A 290 -12.64 23.17 0.79
N PHE A 291 -12.09 22.02 0.38
CA PHE A 291 -12.83 20.76 0.33
C PHE A 291 -13.09 20.24 1.75
N LYS A 292 -14.35 20.30 2.19
CA LYS A 292 -14.77 19.96 3.56
C LYS A 292 -15.47 18.60 3.60
N ASP A 293 -14.69 17.53 3.57
CA ASP A 293 -15.15 16.16 3.77
C ASP A 293 -14.41 15.56 4.96
N GLU A 294 -15.13 15.27 6.05
CA GLU A 294 -14.53 14.74 7.29
C GLU A 294 -13.83 13.41 7.09
N TYR A 295 -14.40 12.54 6.25
CA TYR A 295 -13.81 11.24 5.95
C TYR A 295 -12.50 11.41 5.17
N TYR A 296 -12.46 12.33 4.20
CA TYR A 296 -11.24 12.66 3.48
C TYR A 296 -10.17 13.24 4.40
N HIS A 297 -10.53 14.19 5.26
CA HIS A 297 -9.60 14.80 6.21
C HIS A 297 -9.00 13.74 7.15
N TRP A 298 -9.82 12.80 7.62
CA TRP A 298 -9.36 11.68 8.44
C TRP A 298 -8.36 10.78 7.71
N ILE A 299 -8.65 10.38 6.47
CA ILE A 299 -7.72 9.58 5.64
C ILE A 299 -6.43 10.35 5.35
N TYR A 300 -6.52 11.63 5.00
CA TYR A 300 -5.36 12.48 4.72
C TYR A 300 -4.48 12.68 5.96
N ASN A 301 -5.08 12.95 7.12
CA ASN A 301 -4.34 13.10 8.37
C ASN A 301 -3.65 11.79 8.77
N THR A 302 -4.31 10.64 8.55
CA THR A 302 -3.71 9.31 8.80
C THR A 302 -2.50 9.07 7.89
N PHE A 303 -2.62 9.45 6.61
CA PHE A 303 -1.50 9.45 5.68
C PHE A 303 -0.36 10.36 6.16
N LEU A 304 -0.64 11.59 6.60
CA LEU A 304 0.40 12.52 7.08
C LEU A 304 1.13 11.99 8.31
N VAL A 305 0.43 11.41 9.29
CA VAL A 305 1.07 10.84 10.50
C VAL A 305 1.97 9.66 10.15
N THR A 306 1.46 8.71 9.36
CA THR A 306 2.24 7.54 8.95
C THR A 306 3.44 7.94 8.07
N ASN A 307 3.26 8.94 7.20
CA ASN A 307 4.35 9.43 6.36
C ASN A 307 5.38 10.22 7.17
N ALA A 308 4.96 11.06 8.12
CA ALA A 308 5.86 11.81 8.99
C ALA A 308 6.75 10.88 9.82
N PHE A 309 6.19 9.78 10.34
CA PHE A 309 6.98 8.73 11.00
C PHE A 309 8.06 8.17 10.08
N TRP A 310 7.69 7.79 8.84
CA TRP A 310 8.68 7.31 7.87
C TRP A 310 9.76 8.37 7.56
N VAL A 311 9.38 9.64 7.39
CA VAL A 311 10.34 10.73 7.11
C VAL A 311 11.40 10.83 8.22
N LEU A 312 11.03 10.63 9.48
CA LEU A 312 11.99 10.60 10.60
C LEU A 312 13.01 9.46 10.48
N VAL A 313 12.61 8.32 9.90
CA VAL A 313 13.47 7.15 9.68
C VAL A 313 13.89 6.97 8.22
N ILE A 314 13.85 8.03 7.40
CA ILE A 314 14.05 7.97 5.95
C ILE A 314 15.38 7.34 5.50
N ARG A 315 16.42 7.41 6.32
CA ARG A 315 17.75 6.82 6.07
C ARG A 315 17.89 5.37 6.56
N ALA A 316 16.80 4.71 6.93
CA ALA A 316 16.87 3.36 7.51
C ALA A 316 17.33 2.39 6.42
N ALA A 317 18.10 1.36 6.79
CA ALA A 317 18.61 0.37 5.82
C ALA A 317 17.47 -0.24 4.98
N TYR A 318 16.33 -0.50 5.61
CA TYR A 318 15.09 -0.93 4.93
C TYR A 318 14.02 0.17 4.93
N SER A 319 14.39 1.43 4.66
CA SER A 319 13.49 2.60 4.62
C SER A 319 12.22 2.34 3.79
N ASN A 320 12.37 1.62 2.68
CA ASN A 320 11.26 1.24 1.82
C ASN A 320 10.15 0.53 2.59
N ARG A 321 10.46 -0.33 3.58
CA ARG A 321 9.49 -1.09 4.40
C ARG A 321 8.67 -0.20 5.33
N PHE A 322 9.27 0.89 5.82
CA PHE A 322 8.58 1.90 6.61
C PHE A 322 7.74 2.84 5.74
N ALA A 323 8.24 3.20 4.55
CA ALA A 323 7.54 4.07 3.61
C ALA A 323 6.18 3.49 3.18
N GLN A 324 6.13 2.15 3.01
CA GLN A 324 4.95 1.42 2.52
C GLN A 324 3.69 1.75 3.33
N ILE A 325 3.84 1.91 4.64
CA ILE A 325 2.74 2.16 5.59
C ILE A 325 1.92 3.37 5.14
N SER A 326 2.59 4.45 4.72
CA SER A 326 1.91 5.64 4.19
C SER A 326 1.52 5.50 2.72
N TRP A 327 2.34 4.82 1.92
CA TRP A 327 2.12 4.69 0.48
C TRP A 327 0.91 3.84 0.12
N PHE A 328 0.48 2.91 0.99
CA PHE A 328 -0.79 2.20 0.82
C PHE A 328 -1.99 3.16 0.86
N ILE A 329 -1.96 4.18 1.72
CA ILE A 329 -3.05 5.15 1.91
C ILE A 329 -3.03 6.22 0.81
N MET A 330 -1.83 6.57 0.33
CA MET A 330 -1.60 7.63 -0.64
C MET A 330 -2.50 7.59 -1.89
N PRO A 331 -2.68 6.46 -2.62
CA PRO A 331 -3.55 6.47 -3.81
C PRO A 331 -4.99 6.89 -3.50
N VAL A 332 -5.51 6.57 -2.31
CA VAL A 332 -6.83 7.04 -1.86
C VAL A 332 -6.82 8.55 -1.65
N VAL A 333 -5.79 9.09 -0.99
CA VAL A 333 -5.60 10.55 -0.80
C VAL A 333 -5.56 11.30 -2.12
N LEU A 334 -4.87 10.73 -3.12
CA LEU A 334 -4.68 11.34 -4.43
C LEU A 334 -6.00 11.48 -5.21
N ILE A 335 -6.77 10.39 -5.29
CA ILE A 335 -7.91 10.31 -6.20
C ILE A 335 -9.25 10.74 -5.57
N TYR A 336 -9.38 10.67 -4.25
CA TYR A 336 -10.63 10.92 -3.54
C TYR A 336 -11.32 12.25 -3.90
N PRO A 337 -10.64 13.43 -3.83
CA PRO A 337 -11.31 14.70 -4.11
C PRO A 337 -11.80 14.77 -5.57
N PHE A 338 -10.98 14.33 -6.52
CA PHE A 338 -11.35 14.32 -7.95
C PHE A 338 -12.61 13.53 -8.26
N MET A 339 -12.92 12.50 -7.47
CA MET A 339 -14.08 11.64 -7.71
C MET A 339 -15.32 12.05 -6.92
N LYS A 340 -15.17 12.94 -5.92
CA LYS A 340 -16.27 13.36 -5.04
C LYS A 340 -16.88 14.68 -5.43
N GLU A 341 -16.10 15.60 -5.97
CA GLU A 341 -16.55 16.93 -6.33
C GLU A 341 -15.93 17.39 -7.65
N ARG A 342 -16.69 18.15 -8.43
CA ARG A 342 -16.22 18.80 -9.66
C ARG A 342 -15.67 20.19 -9.32
N PHE A 343 -14.35 20.35 -9.38
CA PHE A 343 -13.70 21.63 -9.05
C PHE A 343 -13.40 22.51 -10.27
N TRP A 344 -13.55 21.98 -11.48
CA TRP A 344 -13.23 22.67 -12.73
C TRP A 344 -14.32 22.48 -13.79
N VAL A 345 -14.43 23.42 -14.72
CA VAL A 345 -15.31 23.30 -15.90
C VAL A 345 -14.88 22.12 -16.78
N ASN A 346 -13.57 21.94 -16.96
CA ASN A 346 -12.95 20.84 -17.69
C ASN A 346 -12.48 19.69 -16.76
N HIS A 347 -13.28 19.37 -15.74
CA HIS A 347 -12.93 18.43 -14.66
C HIS A 347 -12.36 17.10 -15.16
N GLU A 348 -12.99 16.49 -16.17
CA GLU A 348 -12.55 15.21 -16.74
C GLU A 348 -11.14 15.32 -17.34
N LYS A 349 -10.82 16.42 -18.03
CA LYS A 349 -9.47 16.63 -18.57
C LYS A 349 -8.44 16.79 -17.44
N MET A 350 -8.80 17.52 -16.38
CA MET A 350 -7.94 17.66 -15.19
C MET A 350 -7.70 16.32 -14.50
N LEU A 351 -8.72 15.46 -14.42
CA LEU A 351 -8.57 14.08 -13.95
C LEU A 351 -7.59 13.30 -14.85
N GLY A 352 -7.69 13.43 -16.18
CA GLY A 352 -6.74 12.80 -17.12
C GLY A 352 -5.29 13.21 -16.86
N TYR A 353 -5.03 14.50 -16.69
CA TYR A 353 -3.69 14.99 -16.34
C TYR A 353 -3.21 14.49 -14.97
N ALA A 354 -4.12 14.42 -13.98
CA ALA A 354 -3.81 13.87 -12.67
C ALA A 354 -3.42 12.39 -12.75
N LEU A 355 -4.14 11.57 -13.52
CA LEU A 355 -3.82 10.15 -13.72
C LEU A 355 -2.42 9.95 -14.31
N LEU A 356 -2.04 10.75 -15.33
CA LEU A 356 -0.68 10.72 -15.89
C LEU A 356 0.37 11.12 -14.85
N THR A 357 0.08 12.16 -14.06
CA THR A 357 1.00 12.63 -13.01
C THR A 357 1.20 11.57 -11.93
N PHE A 358 0.11 10.93 -11.48
CA PHE A 358 0.16 9.87 -10.46
C PHE A 358 0.92 8.63 -10.95
N TYR A 359 0.82 8.33 -12.25
CA TYR A 359 1.51 7.19 -12.85
C TYR A 359 2.97 7.49 -13.27
N ALA A 360 3.36 8.76 -13.41
CA ALA A 360 4.67 9.14 -13.92
C ALA A 360 5.84 8.52 -13.12
N PHE A 361 5.71 8.45 -11.80
CA PHE A 361 6.74 7.83 -10.95
C PHE A 361 6.86 6.32 -11.23
N THR A 362 5.73 5.63 -11.36
CA THR A 362 5.68 4.20 -11.71
C THR A 362 6.25 3.93 -13.08
N PHE A 363 5.87 4.73 -14.08
CA PHE A 363 6.42 4.62 -15.43
C PHE A 363 7.95 4.74 -15.41
N TYR A 364 8.48 5.75 -14.73
CA TYR A 364 9.92 5.97 -14.66
C TYR A 364 10.65 4.81 -13.98
N PHE A 365 10.16 4.31 -12.83
CA PHE A 365 10.88 3.30 -12.03
C PHE A 365 10.65 1.84 -12.44
N ASN A 366 9.49 1.51 -13.02
CA ASN A 366 9.13 0.12 -13.31
C ASN A 366 9.20 -0.22 -14.81
N ILE A 367 9.16 0.78 -15.70
CA ILE A 367 9.14 0.55 -17.16
C ILE A 367 10.37 1.14 -17.84
N TRP A 368 10.73 2.38 -17.52
CA TRP A 368 11.79 3.10 -18.23
C TRP A 368 13.19 2.80 -17.72
N LYS A 369 13.38 2.83 -16.39
CA LYS A 369 14.67 2.61 -15.72
C LYS A 369 14.90 1.12 -15.48
#